data_AF-A0A0C9XW43-F1
#
_entry.id   AF-A0A0C9XW43-F1
#
_cell.length_a   1.000
_cell.length_b   1.000
_cell.length_c   1.000
_cell.angle_alpha   90.00
_cell.angle_beta   90.00
_cell.angle_gamma   90.00
#
_symmetry.space_group_name_H-M   'P 1'
#
loop_
_entity.id
_entity.type
_entity.pdbx_description
1 polymer ?
#
loop_
_entity_poly.entity_id
_entity_poly.type
_entity_poly.pdbx_seq_one_letter_code
_entity_poly.pdbx_strand_id
1 'polypeptide(L)'
;MATGISFNPTSRAVEFIAVLRDTTVPLENVAELIISLPRDLRGVYAGDEPNEGVADFLWFLWEGFLDLAEKDVKNHPRSREFLKLFTVLNEPTYLLWGSELTLAQLPLLGAVSRDRINGIKIYGDQDINSESGQRVLSGDVPEPSDFDGLAFYEGRCKWLNVNHFFASLWVDDEIPVDYDLFALWAMRAGLEFDPKSEESHSDVGPRDLLIETASIWATIAGDKMYRCKGIYGANGDPTWDTKTRGTPGLGGPRWVGVDGYDPARWALWKQVFTEVANEEGRKATTPHRFSQGRRRVNDQVRVIYSFKVIRCSLNLFEKRDHL
;
A
#
# COMPACT_ATOMS: atom_id res chain seq x y z
N MET A 1 19.18 -43.60 -2.61
CA MET A 1 17.79 -43.16 -2.83
C MET A 1 17.50 -42.07 -1.81
N ALA A 2 17.62 -40.81 -2.19
CA ALA A 2 17.19 -39.72 -1.34
C ALA A 2 15.66 -39.77 -1.27
N THR A 3 15.12 -40.00 -0.08
CA THR A 3 13.69 -39.86 0.19
C THR A 3 13.35 -38.39 0.04
N GLY A 4 12.95 -37.98 -1.17
CA GLY A 4 12.48 -36.63 -1.44
C GLY A 4 11.26 -36.37 -0.58
N ILE A 5 11.44 -35.65 0.51
CA ILE A 5 10.33 -35.08 1.26
C ILE A 5 9.65 -34.13 0.29
N SER A 6 8.40 -34.40 -0.07
CA SER A 6 7.62 -33.50 -0.92
C SER A 6 7.54 -32.14 -0.23
N PHE A 7 8.17 -31.13 -0.82
CA PHE A 7 8.08 -29.76 -0.33
C PHE A 7 6.80 -29.14 -0.90
N ASN A 8 5.90 -28.68 -0.02
CA ASN A 8 4.74 -27.90 -0.42
C ASN A 8 5.02 -26.42 -0.08
N PRO A 9 5.34 -25.58 -1.08
CA PRO A 9 5.71 -24.18 -0.88
C PRO A 9 4.68 -23.39 -0.07
N THR A 10 3.40 -23.55 -0.40
CA THR A 10 2.29 -22.86 0.27
C THR A 10 2.19 -23.25 1.74
N SER A 11 2.25 -24.55 2.05
CA SER A 11 2.13 -25.02 3.43
C SER A 11 3.26 -24.51 4.31
N ARG A 12 4.48 -24.45 3.76
CA ARG A 12 5.63 -23.89 4.47
C ARG A 12 5.49 -22.40 4.70
N ALA A 13 5.12 -21.63 3.68
CA ALA A 13 4.85 -20.21 3.85
C ALA A 13 3.82 -19.95 4.97
N VAL A 14 2.74 -20.73 5.02
CA VAL A 14 1.73 -20.63 6.09
C VAL A 14 2.32 -20.90 7.48
N GLU A 15 3.15 -21.93 7.64
CA GLU A 15 3.86 -22.21 8.90
C GLU A 15 4.74 -21.02 9.32
N PHE A 16 5.53 -20.47 8.40
CA PHE A 16 6.37 -19.30 8.68
C PHE A 16 5.58 -18.09 9.15
N ILE A 17 4.47 -17.81 8.46
CA ILE A 17 3.60 -16.68 8.79
C ILE A 17 2.92 -16.88 10.16
N ALA A 18 2.60 -18.12 10.53
CA ALA A 18 2.12 -18.43 11.88
C ALA A 18 3.19 -18.14 12.94
N VAL A 19 4.45 -18.53 12.70
CA VAL A 19 5.57 -18.27 13.62
C VAL A 19 5.89 -16.78 13.69
N LEU A 20 5.90 -16.06 12.55
CA LEU A 20 6.15 -14.62 12.52
C LEU A 20 5.10 -13.84 13.33
N ARG A 21 3.84 -14.28 13.29
CA ARG A 21 2.74 -13.71 14.08
C ARG A 21 2.91 -13.93 15.58
N ASP A 22 3.56 -15.01 15.99
CA ASP A 22 3.78 -15.30 17.41
C ASP A 22 4.83 -14.35 17.99
N THR A 23 4.35 -13.36 18.75
CA THR A 23 5.21 -12.34 19.39
C THR A 23 6.13 -12.91 20.48
N THR A 24 5.91 -14.15 20.92
CA THR A 24 6.77 -14.83 21.90
C THR A 24 8.02 -15.42 21.27
N VAL A 25 8.04 -15.59 19.94
CA VAL A 25 9.20 -16.10 19.20
C VAL A 25 10.12 -14.94 18.81
N PRO A 26 11.42 -14.97 19.15
CA PRO A 26 12.41 -13.99 18.66
C PRO A 26 12.48 -13.96 17.13
N LEU A 27 12.63 -12.78 16.54
CA LEU A 27 12.61 -12.62 15.08
C LEU A 27 13.80 -13.31 14.40
N GLU A 28 14.93 -13.38 15.09
CA GLU A 28 16.14 -14.07 14.66
C GLU A 28 15.86 -15.55 14.41
N ASN A 29 15.11 -16.20 15.31
CA ASN A 29 14.72 -17.60 15.16
C ASN A 29 13.79 -17.79 13.94
N VAL A 30 12.93 -16.81 13.65
CA VAL A 30 12.05 -16.85 12.46
C VAL A 30 12.87 -16.72 11.18
N ALA A 31 13.84 -15.79 11.15
CA ALA A 31 14.72 -15.58 10.02
C ALA A 31 15.64 -16.79 9.76
N GLU A 32 16.22 -17.37 10.81
CA GLU A 32 17.02 -18.61 10.74
C GLU A 32 16.22 -19.77 10.15
N LEU A 33 14.94 -19.91 10.51
CA LEU A 33 14.09 -20.96 9.96
C LEU A 33 13.95 -20.83 8.43
N ILE A 34 13.85 -19.59 7.90
CA ILE A 34 13.76 -19.34 6.45
C ILE A 34 15.11 -19.60 5.77
N ILE A 35 16.19 -19.13 6.38
CA ILE A 35 17.56 -19.34 5.87
C ILE A 35 17.93 -20.82 5.83
N SER A 36 17.38 -21.62 6.75
CA SER A 36 17.61 -23.08 6.81
C SER A 36 16.90 -23.87 5.71
N LEU A 37 16.05 -23.23 4.90
CA LEU A 37 15.33 -23.91 3.83
C LEU A 37 16.29 -24.44 2.75
N PRO A 38 16.01 -25.63 2.18
CA PRO A 38 16.77 -26.14 1.05
C PRO A 38 16.79 -25.14 -0.12
N ARG A 39 17.91 -25.06 -0.83
CA ARG A 39 18.08 -24.14 -1.97
C ARG A 39 17.44 -24.66 -3.25
N ASP A 40 17.19 -25.96 -3.32
CA ASP A 40 16.67 -26.70 -4.46
C ASP A 40 15.21 -27.15 -4.25
N LEU A 41 14.38 -26.23 -3.73
CA LEU A 41 12.94 -26.47 -3.56
C LEU A 41 12.31 -26.80 -4.91
N ARG A 42 12.09 -28.08 -5.16
CA ARG A 42 11.35 -28.53 -6.35
C ARG A 42 9.88 -28.19 -6.17
N GLY A 43 9.26 -27.67 -7.24
CA GLY A 43 7.83 -27.43 -7.31
C GLY A 43 7.02 -28.70 -7.06
N VAL A 44 5.72 -28.52 -6.79
CA VAL A 44 4.80 -29.63 -6.46
C VAL A 44 4.42 -30.42 -7.72
N TYR A 45 4.60 -29.88 -8.93
CA TYR A 45 4.16 -30.53 -10.16
C TYR A 45 5.28 -31.29 -10.87
N ALA A 46 4.93 -32.46 -11.38
CA ALA A 46 5.84 -33.33 -12.11
C ALA A 46 6.15 -32.71 -13.49
N GLY A 47 7.31 -32.07 -13.62
CA GLY A 47 7.75 -31.43 -14.86
C GLY A 47 8.33 -30.03 -14.67
N ASP A 48 8.10 -29.42 -13.50
CA ASP A 48 8.57 -28.08 -13.15
C ASP A 48 10.09 -28.03 -13.12
N GLU A 49 10.66 -26.93 -13.63
CA GLU A 49 12.09 -26.68 -13.46
C GLU A 49 12.42 -26.53 -11.95
N PRO A 50 13.63 -26.92 -11.49
CA PRO A 50 14.02 -26.90 -10.07
C PRO A 50 13.90 -25.56 -9.34
N ASN A 51 13.60 -24.47 -10.06
CA ASN A 51 13.51 -23.09 -9.59
C ASN A 51 12.06 -22.60 -9.38
N GLU A 52 11.03 -23.32 -9.85
CA GLU A 52 9.63 -22.90 -9.70
C GLU A 52 9.14 -23.02 -8.24
N GLY A 53 9.58 -24.04 -7.50
CA GLY A 53 9.18 -24.23 -6.10
C GLY A 53 9.72 -23.14 -5.15
N VAL A 54 10.86 -22.53 -5.46
CA VAL A 54 11.39 -21.38 -4.72
C VAL A 54 10.57 -20.12 -5.02
N ALA A 55 10.22 -19.89 -6.28
CA ALA A 55 9.39 -18.75 -6.69
C ALA A 55 8.03 -18.78 -6.00
N ASP A 56 7.36 -19.93 -6.03
CA ASP A 56 6.07 -20.14 -5.36
C ASP A 56 6.17 -19.91 -3.85
N PHE A 57 7.21 -20.46 -3.22
CA PHE A 57 7.43 -20.27 -1.79
C PHE A 57 7.56 -18.80 -1.42
N LEU A 58 8.42 -18.07 -2.14
CA LEU A 58 8.64 -16.64 -1.90
C LEU A 58 7.37 -15.83 -2.17
N TRP A 59 6.62 -16.15 -3.22
CA TRP A 59 5.34 -15.53 -3.52
C TRP A 59 4.37 -15.67 -2.35
N PHE A 60 4.11 -16.91 -1.89
CA PHE A 60 3.20 -17.17 -0.77
C PHE A 60 3.71 -16.62 0.56
N LEU A 61 5.03 -16.60 0.77
CA LEU A 61 5.64 -15.98 1.94
C LEU A 61 5.30 -14.49 1.98
N TRP A 62 5.53 -13.77 0.88
CA TRP A 62 5.24 -12.34 0.81
C TRP A 62 3.74 -12.03 0.83
N GLU A 63 2.89 -12.86 0.22
CA GLU A 63 1.45 -12.70 0.34
C GLU A 63 0.98 -12.82 1.79
N GLY A 64 1.41 -13.87 2.49
CA GLY A 64 1.06 -14.05 3.89
C GLY A 64 1.68 -13.00 4.81
N PHE A 65 2.87 -12.49 4.47
CA PHE A 65 3.51 -11.38 5.18
C PHE A 65 2.70 -10.08 5.04
N LEU A 66 2.28 -9.73 3.83
CA LEU A 66 1.46 -8.55 3.59
C LEU A 66 0.05 -8.69 4.18
N ASP A 67 -0.52 -9.90 4.19
CA ASP A 67 -1.77 -10.18 4.91
C ASP A 67 -1.67 -9.88 6.41
N LEU A 68 -0.51 -10.05 7.05
CA LEU A 68 -0.30 -9.67 8.45
C LEU A 68 -0.37 -8.15 8.63
N ALA A 69 0.24 -7.40 7.72
CA ALA A 69 0.24 -5.94 7.73
C ALA A 69 -1.16 -5.38 7.44
N GLU A 70 -1.86 -5.93 6.46
CA GLU A 70 -3.24 -5.56 6.12
C GLU A 70 -4.21 -5.73 7.30
N LYS A 71 -4.05 -6.82 8.08
CA LYS A 71 -5.00 -7.16 9.16
C LYS A 71 -4.88 -6.26 10.39
N ASP A 72 -3.67 -5.89 10.80
CA ASP A 72 -3.48 -5.08 12.01
C ASP A 72 -2.18 -4.26 11.94
N VAL A 73 -2.32 -2.94 12.07
CA VAL A 73 -1.21 -1.98 12.12
C VAL A 73 -0.21 -2.28 13.23
N LYS A 74 -0.61 -2.99 14.29
CA LYS A 74 0.28 -3.41 15.38
C LYS A 74 1.37 -4.37 14.91
N ASN A 75 1.15 -5.07 13.79
CA ASN A 75 2.15 -5.96 13.22
C ASN A 75 3.25 -5.18 12.46
N HIS A 76 2.99 -3.93 12.04
CA HIS A 76 3.90 -3.18 11.18
C HIS A 76 5.32 -3.08 11.76
N PRO A 77 5.55 -2.68 13.04
CA PRO A 77 6.90 -2.56 13.56
C PRO A 77 7.66 -3.89 13.51
N ARG A 78 7.02 -4.98 13.97
CA ARG A 78 7.61 -6.32 13.97
C ARG A 78 7.92 -6.81 12.55
N SER A 79 7.00 -6.59 11.61
CA SER A 79 7.20 -6.94 10.20
C SER A 79 8.39 -6.20 9.56
N ARG A 80 8.60 -4.92 9.90
CA ARG A 80 9.76 -4.16 9.42
C ARG A 80 11.08 -4.69 9.99
N GLU A 81 11.14 -4.89 11.30
CA GLU A 81 12.33 -5.46 11.95
C GLU A 81 12.68 -6.83 11.38
N PHE A 82 11.66 -7.65 11.08
CA PHE A 82 11.86 -8.93 10.41
C PHE A 82 12.51 -8.79 9.02
N LEU A 83 12.09 -7.82 8.20
CA LEU A 83 12.71 -7.58 6.89
C LEU A 83 14.17 -7.11 7.02
N LYS A 84 14.48 -6.31 8.05
CA LYS A 84 15.85 -5.84 8.31
C LYS A 84 16.80 -6.97 8.65
N LEU A 85 16.32 -8.04 9.27
CA LEU A 85 17.19 -9.18 9.58
C LEU A 85 17.82 -9.78 8.32
N PHE A 86 17.12 -9.78 7.20
CA PHE A 86 17.67 -10.30 5.95
C PHE A 86 18.83 -9.45 5.39
N THR A 87 18.94 -8.18 5.77
CA THR A 87 20.04 -7.33 5.30
C THR A 87 21.34 -7.55 6.07
N VAL A 88 21.29 -8.22 7.23
CA VAL A 88 22.45 -8.46 8.11
C VAL A 88 22.82 -9.93 8.26
N LEU A 89 21.94 -10.85 7.88
CA LEU A 89 22.20 -12.28 7.96
C LEU A 89 23.05 -12.76 6.78
N ASN A 90 23.87 -13.80 7.01
CA ASN A 90 24.66 -14.43 5.97
C ASN A 90 23.79 -15.47 5.24
N GLU A 91 23.28 -15.08 4.07
CA GLU A 91 22.18 -15.80 3.43
C GLU A 91 22.64 -16.73 2.30
N PRO A 92 21.87 -17.80 2.04
CA PRO A 92 22.01 -18.56 0.81
C PRO A 92 21.60 -17.71 -0.40
N THR A 93 22.29 -17.95 -1.52
CA THR A 93 21.85 -17.49 -2.83
C THR A 93 20.81 -18.46 -3.39
N TYR A 94 19.72 -17.92 -3.92
CA TYR A 94 18.64 -18.61 -4.62
C TYR A 94 18.74 -18.33 -6.13
N LEU A 95 18.44 -19.33 -6.96
CA LEU A 95 18.33 -19.14 -8.40
C LEU A 95 16.85 -18.91 -8.76
N LEU A 96 16.49 -17.68 -9.07
CA LEU A 96 15.15 -17.28 -9.47
C LEU A 96 15.16 -16.81 -10.92
N TRP A 97 14.45 -17.52 -11.80
CA TRP A 97 14.35 -17.20 -13.24
C TRP A 97 15.70 -16.95 -13.92
N GLY A 98 16.70 -17.78 -13.58
CA GLY A 98 18.06 -17.67 -14.15
C GLY A 98 18.95 -16.59 -13.51
N SER A 99 18.47 -15.88 -12.49
CA SER A 99 19.25 -14.89 -11.74
C SER A 99 19.55 -15.36 -10.33
N GLU A 100 20.78 -15.15 -9.87
CA GLU A 100 21.20 -15.39 -8.49
C GLU A 100 20.79 -14.22 -7.59
N LEU A 101 19.99 -14.50 -6.57
CA LEU A 101 19.45 -13.50 -5.64
C LEU A 101 19.59 -13.96 -4.18
N THR A 102 19.59 -13.01 -3.25
CA THR A 102 19.58 -13.22 -1.79
C THR A 102 18.27 -12.70 -1.20
N LEU A 103 17.88 -13.13 0.01
CA LEU A 103 16.67 -12.60 0.67
C LEU A 103 16.87 -11.14 1.10
N ALA A 104 18.10 -10.69 1.28
CA ALA A 104 18.46 -9.28 1.44
C ALA A 104 17.91 -8.40 0.30
N GLN A 105 17.76 -8.94 -0.90
CA GLN A 105 17.18 -8.24 -2.05
C GLN A 105 15.65 -8.33 -2.11
N LEU A 106 15.02 -9.01 -1.16
CA LEU A 106 13.58 -9.21 -1.02
C LEU A 106 12.92 -9.66 -2.35
N PRO A 107 13.41 -10.76 -2.96
CA PRO A 107 12.99 -11.20 -4.28
C PRO A 107 11.48 -11.45 -4.32
N LEU A 108 10.80 -10.96 -5.35
CA LEU A 108 9.33 -10.98 -5.53
C LEU A 108 8.51 -10.11 -4.58
N LEU A 109 9.06 -9.56 -3.49
CA LEU A 109 8.28 -8.69 -2.59
C LEU A 109 7.70 -7.50 -3.34
N GLY A 110 8.49 -6.86 -4.22
CA GLY A 110 8.02 -5.76 -5.06
C GLY A 110 6.86 -6.15 -5.99
N ALA A 111 6.93 -7.35 -6.60
CA ALA A 111 5.87 -7.86 -7.47
C ALA A 111 4.57 -8.14 -6.70
N VAL A 112 4.67 -8.82 -5.55
CA VAL A 112 3.51 -9.08 -4.68
C VAL A 112 2.93 -7.76 -4.14
N SER A 113 3.79 -6.80 -3.79
CA SER A 113 3.35 -5.47 -3.33
C SER A 113 2.60 -4.71 -4.43
N ARG A 114 3.09 -4.79 -5.67
CA ARG A 114 2.45 -4.19 -6.84
C ARG A 114 1.02 -4.71 -7.04
N ASP A 115 0.80 -6.00 -6.81
CA ASP A 115 -0.53 -6.63 -6.89
C ASP A 115 -1.46 -6.20 -5.77
N ARG A 116 -0.93 -5.84 -4.59
CA ARG A 116 -1.74 -5.31 -3.48
C ARG A 116 -2.21 -3.88 -3.71
N ILE A 117 -1.42 -3.06 -4.39
CA ILE A 117 -1.79 -1.67 -4.67
C ILE A 117 -2.55 -1.48 -6.00
N ASN A 118 -2.80 -2.55 -6.75
CA ASN A 118 -3.52 -2.50 -8.03
C ASN A 118 -5.02 -2.19 -7.89
N GLY A 119 -5.56 -2.22 -6.66
CA GLY A 119 -6.95 -1.90 -6.39
C GLY A 119 -7.37 -2.46 -5.03
N ILE A 120 -8.45 -1.93 -4.48
CA ILE A 120 -9.04 -2.48 -3.26
C ILE A 120 -9.59 -3.89 -3.52
N LYS A 121 -9.26 -4.83 -2.65
CA LYS A 121 -9.78 -6.20 -2.72
C LYS A 121 -10.97 -6.36 -1.77
N ILE A 122 -12.16 -6.53 -2.34
CA ILE A 122 -13.37 -6.89 -1.60
C ILE A 122 -13.68 -8.36 -1.90
N TYR A 123 -13.95 -9.16 -0.87
CA TYR A 123 -14.26 -10.58 -1.05
C TYR A 123 -15.72 -10.81 -1.43
N GLY A 124 -15.93 -11.34 -2.63
CA GLY A 124 -17.24 -11.71 -3.18
C GLY A 124 -17.55 -10.97 -4.48
N ASP A 125 -18.81 -11.02 -4.89
CA ASP A 125 -19.30 -10.39 -6.14
C ASP A 125 -19.81 -8.95 -5.91
N GLN A 126 -19.35 -8.28 -4.85
CA GLN A 126 -19.87 -6.96 -4.49
C GLN A 126 -19.33 -5.87 -5.42
N ASP A 127 -20.24 -5.03 -5.92
CA ASP A 127 -19.90 -3.86 -6.72
C ASP A 127 -19.45 -2.71 -5.81
N ILE A 128 -18.17 -2.31 -5.95
CA ILE A 128 -17.60 -1.16 -5.24
C ILE A 128 -18.31 0.16 -5.59
N ASN A 129 -19.01 0.21 -6.74
CA ASN A 129 -19.79 1.37 -7.19
C ASN A 129 -21.22 1.38 -6.66
N SER A 130 -21.65 0.34 -5.94
CA SER A 130 -22.94 0.36 -5.23
C SER A 130 -23.01 1.49 -4.20
N GLU A 131 -24.22 1.97 -3.88
CA GLU A 131 -24.42 3.01 -2.87
C GLU A 131 -23.78 2.60 -1.52
N SER A 132 -23.94 1.34 -1.12
CA SER A 132 -23.32 0.83 0.12
C SER A 132 -21.79 0.82 0.03
N GLY A 133 -21.24 0.34 -1.10
CA GLY A 133 -19.80 0.34 -1.36
C GLY A 133 -19.20 1.73 -1.29
N GLN A 134 -19.72 2.68 -2.07
CA GLN A 134 -19.26 4.08 -2.07
C GLN A 134 -19.33 4.70 -0.68
N ARG A 135 -20.44 4.49 0.03
CA ARG A 135 -20.68 5.03 1.38
C ARG A 135 -19.66 4.49 2.40
N VAL A 136 -19.51 3.16 2.49
CA VAL A 136 -18.61 2.51 3.46
C VAL A 136 -17.14 2.74 3.11
N LEU A 137 -16.78 2.66 1.83
CA LEU A 137 -15.41 2.94 1.38
C LEU A 137 -15.02 4.41 1.60
N SER A 138 -15.99 5.33 1.64
CA SER A 138 -15.81 6.73 2.05
C SER A 138 -15.84 6.91 3.58
N GLY A 139 -15.81 5.84 4.36
CA GLY A 139 -15.65 5.88 5.82
C GLY A 139 -16.92 5.79 6.65
N ASP A 140 -18.07 5.40 6.08
CA ASP A 140 -19.20 4.99 6.93
C ASP A 140 -18.84 3.73 7.70
N VAL A 141 -19.33 3.64 8.94
CA VAL A 141 -19.30 2.39 9.71
C VAL A 141 -20.61 1.65 9.45
N PRO A 142 -20.56 0.43 8.88
CA PRO A 142 -21.76 -0.38 8.68
C PRO A 142 -22.31 -0.88 10.02
N GLU A 143 -23.61 -1.12 10.08
CA GLU A 143 -24.21 -1.80 11.23
C GLU A 143 -23.77 -3.28 11.27
N PRO A 144 -23.71 -3.94 12.44
CA PRO A 144 -23.29 -5.35 12.52
C PRO A 144 -24.16 -6.33 11.71
N SER A 145 -25.38 -5.93 11.35
CA SER A 145 -26.28 -6.71 10.50
C SER A 145 -26.10 -6.47 8.99
N ASP A 146 -25.32 -5.46 8.60
CA ASP A 146 -25.00 -5.11 7.20
C ASP A 146 -23.76 -5.88 6.76
N PHE A 147 -23.94 -7.15 6.39
CA PHE A 147 -22.84 -8.04 6.03
C PHE A 147 -22.05 -7.56 4.80
N ASP A 148 -22.73 -7.00 3.79
CA ASP A 148 -22.08 -6.42 2.62
C ASP A 148 -21.27 -5.18 3.00
N GLY A 149 -21.84 -4.32 3.84
CA GLY A 149 -21.13 -3.18 4.42
C GLY A 149 -19.90 -3.61 5.22
N LEU A 150 -19.98 -4.68 6.01
CA LEU A 150 -18.84 -5.21 6.76
C LEU A 150 -17.69 -5.67 5.85
N ALA A 151 -18.00 -6.29 4.70
CA ALA A 151 -16.99 -6.66 3.71
C ALA A 151 -16.28 -5.43 3.12
N PHE A 152 -17.02 -4.38 2.78
CA PHE A 152 -16.44 -3.10 2.33
C PHE A 152 -15.59 -2.45 3.43
N TYR A 153 -16.06 -2.47 4.67
CA TYR A 153 -15.34 -1.90 5.81
C TYR A 153 -14.01 -2.64 6.04
N GLU A 154 -14.01 -3.97 6.01
CA GLU A 154 -12.79 -4.77 6.12
C GLU A 154 -11.82 -4.47 4.98
N GLY A 155 -12.29 -4.45 3.72
CA GLY A 155 -11.47 -4.13 2.56
C GLY A 155 -10.84 -2.74 2.65
N ARG A 156 -11.61 -1.74 3.11
CA ARG A 156 -11.12 -0.38 3.37
C ARG A 156 -10.03 -0.37 4.43
N CYS A 157 -10.23 -1.04 5.56
CA CYS A 157 -9.21 -1.12 6.62
C CYS A 157 -7.91 -1.74 6.09
N LYS A 158 -8.00 -2.87 5.35
CA LYS A 158 -6.83 -3.53 4.77
C LYS A 158 -6.09 -2.62 3.79
N TRP A 159 -6.82 -1.93 2.92
CA TRP A 159 -6.25 -0.99 1.94
C TRP A 159 -5.47 0.16 2.62
N LEU A 160 -6.04 0.77 3.65
CA LEU A 160 -5.37 1.85 4.38
C LEU A 160 -4.16 1.34 5.16
N ASN A 161 -4.28 0.16 5.79
CA ASN A 161 -3.19 -0.46 6.54
C ASN A 161 -2.00 -0.80 5.63
N VAL A 162 -2.24 -1.37 4.45
CA VAL A 162 -1.14 -1.74 3.53
C VAL A 162 -0.43 -0.51 2.97
N ASN A 163 -1.17 0.57 2.66
CA ASN A 163 -0.56 1.83 2.23
C ASN A 163 0.27 2.47 3.35
N HIS A 164 -0.22 2.42 4.60
CA HIS A 164 0.56 2.85 5.75
C HIS A 164 1.84 2.01 5.91
N PHE A 165 1.74 0.69 5.72
CA PHE A 165 2.88 -0.20 5.82
C PHE A 165 3.92 0.07 4.73
N PHE A 166 3.52 0.17 3.45
CA PHE A 166 4.43 0.49 2.35
C PHE A 166 5.09 1.84 2.51
N ALA A 167 4.35 2.88 2.91
CA ALA A 167 4.93 4.18 3.22
C ALA A 167 5.97 4.07 4.35
N SER A 168 5.70 3.25 5.37
CA SER A 168 6.59 3.02 6.50
C SER A 168 7.84 2.19 6.14
N LEU A 169 7.73 1.30 5.15
CA LEU A 169 8.87 0.55 4.63
C LEU A 169 9.78 1.46 3.80
N TRP A 170 9.20 2.29 2.93
CA TRP A 170 9.99 3.12 2.03
C TRP A 170 10.78 4.21 2.74
N VAL A 171 10.30 4.74 3.87
CA VAL A 171 11.06 5.72 4.67
C VAL A 171 12.18 5.10 5.50
N ASP A 172 12.21 3.77 5.61
CA ASP A 172 13.24 3.05 6.36
C ASP A 172 14.37 2.65 5.40
N ASP A 173 15.44 3.44 5.40
CA ASP A 173 16.56 3.27 4.44
C ASP A 173 17.35 1.96 4.65
N GLU A 174 17.10 1.23 5.75
CA GLU A 174 17.69 -0.09 5.98
C GLU A 174 16.95 -1.20 5.20
N ILE A 175 15.75 -0.93 4.68
CA ILE A 175 14.94 -1.90 3.94
C ILE A 175 15.04 -1.57 2.44
N PRO A 176 15.57 -2.46 1.59
CA PRO A 176 15.86 -2.16 0.19
C PRO A 176 14.62 -2.29 -0.70
N VAL A 177 13.61 -1.47 -0.42
CA VAL A 177 12.41 -1.33 -1.26
C VAL A 177 12.37 0.05 -1.89
N ASP A 178 11.91 0.10 -3.14
CA ASP A 178 11.62 1.36 -3.83
C ASP A 178 10.13 1.46 -4.15
N TYR A 179 9.42 2.25 -3.34
CA TYR A 179 7.97 2.46 -3.47
C TYR A 179 7.64 3.91 -3.80
N ASP A 180 8.59 4.63 -4.41
CA ASP A 180 8.38 6.01 -4.81
C ASP A 180 7.25 6.15 -5.87
N LEU A 181 7.12 5.20 -6.79
CA LEU A 181 6.01 5.13 -7.72
C LEU A 181 4.67 4.86 -7.02
N PHE A 182 4.67 4.10 -5.93
CA PHE A 182 3.44 3.81 -5.18
C PHE A 182 2.93 5.09 -4.52
N ALA A 183 3.85 5.85 -3.90
CA ALA A 183 3.56 7.16 -3.36
C ALA A 183 3.06 8.11 -4.45
N LEU A 184 3.72 8.16 -5.61
CA LEU A 184 3.33 9.00 -6.74
C LEU A 184 1.92 8.67 -7.24
N TRP A 185 1.60 7.38 -7.38
CA TRP A 185 0.27 6.92 -7.81
C TRP A 185 -0.82 7.23 -6.78
N ALA A 186 -0.53 7.08 -5.48
CA ALA A 186 -1.46 7.46 -4.42
C ALA A 186 -1.77 8.96 -4.45
N MET A 187 -0.75 9.81 -4.58
CA MET A 187 -0.94 11.27 -4.68
C MET A 187 -1.72 11.64 -5.94
N ARG A 188 -1.39 11.04 -7.09
CA ARG A 188 -2.12 11.26 -8.34
C ARG A 188 -3.60 10.92 -8.20
N ALA A 189 -3.90 9.71 -7.70
CA ALA A 189 -5.27 9.23 -7.56
C ALA A 189 -6.10 10.11 -6.61
N GLY A 190 -5.53 10.53 -5.49
CA GLY A 190 -6.23 11.35 -4.51
C GLY A 190 -6.35 12.84 -4.88
N LEU A 191 -5.36 13.40 -5.59
CA LEU A 191 -5.18 14.86 -5.66
C LEU A 191 -5.18 15.46 -7.07
N GLU A 192 -5.04 14.66 -8.13
CA GLU A 192 -4.89 15.18 -9.49
C GLU A 192 -6.14 15.00 -10.37
N PHE A 193 -7.19 14.37 -9.85
CA PHE A 193 -8.49 14.26 -10.52
C PHE A 193 -9.45 15.34 -9.99
N ASP A 194 -10.38 15.79 -10.84
CA ASP A 194 -11.38 16.79 -10.44
C ASP A 194 -12.31 16.18 -9.39
N PRO A 195 -12.55 16.86 -8.25
CA PRO A 195 -13.53 16.43 -7.25
C PRO A 195 -14.95 16.16 -7.77
N LYS A 196 -15.30 16.72 -8.94
CA LYS A 196 -16.63 16.68 -9.55
C LYS A 196 -16.70 15.80 -10.80
N SER A 197 -15.59 15.24 -11.28
CA SER A 197 -15.65 14.38 -12.47
C SER A 197 -16.15 12.98 -12.09
N GLU A 198 -17.07 12.44 -12.89
CA GLU A 198 -17.44 11.02 -12.87
C GLU A 198 -16.21 10.13 -13.22
N GLU A 199 -15.21 10.69 -13.91
CA GLU A 199 -13.89 10.07 -14.12
C GLU A 199 -13.06 9.94 -12.83
N SER A 200 -13.46 10.57 -11.72
CA SER A 200 -12.79 10.41 -10.42
C SER A 200 -13.10 9.08 -9.73
N HIS A 201 -14.02 8.28 -10.29
CA HIS A 201 -14.20 6.87 -9.95
C HIS A 201 -13.07 6.06 -10.60
N SER A 202 -11.85 6.19 -10.07
CA SER A 202 -10.82 5.21 -10.40
C SER A 202 -11.32 3.82 -10.01
N ASP A 203 -10.94 2.77 -10.76
CA ASP A 203 -11.22 1.36 -10.43
C ASP A 203 -10.74 0.96 -9.01
N VAL A 204 -10.02 1.85 -8.32
CA VAL A 204 -9.46 1.66 -6.98
C VAL A 204 -10.47 2.00 -5.87
N GLY A 205 -11.39 2.94 -6.05
CA GLY A 205 -12.38 3.30 -5.03
C GLY A 205 -12.83 4.77 -5.02
N PRO A 206 -13.71 5.15 -4.06
CA PRO A 206 -14.24 6.51 -3.99
C PRO A 206 -13.16 7.54 -3.64
N ARG A 207 -13.39 8.77 -4.07
CA ARG A 207 -12.50 9.92 -3.83
C ARG A 207 -12.01 10.05 -2.38
N ASP A 208 -12.89 9.91 -1.40
CA ASP A 208 -12.54 10.11 0.01
C ASP A 208 -11.49 9.07 0.48
N LEU A 209 -11.58 7.82 0.00
CA LEU A 209 -10.58 6.77 0.24
C LEU A 209 -9.22 7.13 -0.39
N LEU A 210 -9.24 7.67 -1.62
CA LEU A 210 -8.02 8.02 -2.35
C LEU A 210 -7.30 9.21 -1.72
N ILE A 211 -8.04 10.23 -1.27
CA ILE A 211 -7.49 11.38 -0.53
C ILE A 211 -6.86 10.92 0.78
N GLU A 212 -7.54 10.04 1.51
CA GLU A 212 -6.99 9.50 2.74
C GLU A 212 -5.73 8.67 2.49
N THR A 213 -5.72 7.87 1.42
CA THR A 213 -4.54 7.13 0.97
C THR A 213 -3.37 8.09 0.68
N ALA A 214 -3.60 9.15 -0.10
CA ALA A 214 -2.60 10.19 -0.36
C ALA A 214 -2.11 10.86 0.94
N SER A 215 -3.01 11.10 1.89
CA SER A 215 -2.66 11.72 3.18
C SER A 215 -1.75 10.84 4.03
N ILE A 216 -1.90 9.51 3.97
CA ILE A 216 -1.00 8.55 4.63
C ILE A 216 0.41 8.69 4.08
N TRP A 217 0.57 8.65 2.75
CA TRP A 217 1.87 8.81 2.09
C TRP A 217 2.49 10.17 2.38
N ALA A 218 1.73 11.26 2.30
CA ALA A 218 2.23 12.60 2.61
C ALA A 218 2.67 12.75 4.08
N THR A 219 1.96 12.12 5.02
CA THR A 219 2.28 12.15 6.44
C THR A 219 3.57 11.40 6.75
N ILE A 220 3.66 10.16 6.24
CA ILE A 220 4.75 9.24 6.58
C ILE A 220 5.98 9.53 5.72
N ALA A 221 5.80 9.51 4.40
CA ALA A 221 6.88 9.58 3.41
C ALA A 221 7.10 10.96 2.80
N GLY A 222 6.34 11.98 3.20
CA GLY A 222 6.35 13.28 2.51
C GLY A 222 7.72 13.97 2.44
N ASP A 223 8.61 13.76 3.41
CA ASP A 223 9.98 14.31 3.35
C ASP A 223 10.82 13.61 2.26
N LYS A 224 10.79 12.26 2.22
CA LYS A 224 11.45 11.47 1.18
C LYS A 224 10.87 11.76 -0.21
N MET A 225 9.55 11.91 -0.31
CA MET A 225 8.86 12.31 -1.54
C MET A 225 9.28 13.68 -2.04
N TYR A 226 9.35 14.69 -1.17
CA TYR A 226 9.73 16.05 -1.55
C TYR A 226 11.17 16.13 -2.10
N ARG A 227 12.07 15.31 -1.53
CA ARG A 227 13.47 15.20 -1.97
C ARG A 227 13.63 14.33 -3.22
N CYS A 228 12.67 13.44 -3.50
CA CYS A 228 12.71 12.57 -4.67
C CYS A 228 12.78 13.40 -5.96
N LYS A 229 13.55 12.88 -6.93
CA LYS A 229 13.73 13.44 -8.28
C LYS A 229 13.43 12.42 -9.37
N GLY A 230 12.74 11.34 -9.03
CA GLY A 230 12.36 10.30 -9.98
C GLY A 230 11.51 10.86 -11.12
N ILE A 231 11.96 10.62 -12.35
CA ILE A 231 11.28 10.95 -13.60
C ILE A 231 10.92 9.65 -14.30
N TYR A 232 9.66 9.55 -14.72
CA TYR A 232 8.99 8.30 -15.06
C TYR A 232 8.12 8.45 -16.32
N GLY A 233 8.61 9.26 -17.28
CA GLY A 233 7.90 9.53 -18.52
C GLY A 233 8.60 10.57 -19.39
N ALA A 234 8.05 10.74 -20.60
CA ALA A 234 8.64 11.61 -21.62
C ALA A 234 8.59 13.09 -21.25
N ASN A 235 7.59 13.51 -20.46
CA ASN A 235 7.57 14.86 -19.90
C ASN A 235 8.56 14.92 -18.74
N GLY A 236 9.75 15.48 -18.97
CA GLY A 236 10.83 15.58 -17.98
C GLY A 236 12.08 14.79 -18.37
N ASP A 237 11.91 13.68 -19.08
CA ASP A 237 13.00 12.94 -19.73
C ASP A 237 12.61 12.56 -21.16
N PRO A 238 13.00 13.36 -22.18
CA PRO A 238 12.70 13.08 -23.58
C PRO A 238 13.27 11.76 -24.11
N THR A 239 14.20 11.13 -23.39
CA THR A 239 14.81 9.86 -23.76
C THR A 239 14.08 8.64 -23.19
N TRP A 240 13.03 8.86 -22.40
CA TRP A 240 12.24 7.79 -21.78
C TRP A 240 11.55 6.89 -22.81
N ASP A 241 11.81 5.58 -22.73
CA ASP A 241 11.16 4.60 -23.60
C ASP A 241 9.72 4.29 -23.16
N THR A 242 8.78 5.10 -23.64
CA THR A 242 7.35 4.93 -23.38
C THR A 242 6.74 3.67 -23.99
N LYS A 243 7.40 3.02 -24.97
CA LYS A 243 6.85 1.84 -25.65
C LYS A 243 6.97 0.59 -24.81
N THR A 244 8.10 0.43 -24.12
CA THR A 244 8.34 -0.77 -23.29
C THR A 244 8.02 -0.52 -21.81
N ARG A 245 8.25 0.69 -21.30
CA ARG A 245 8.11 1.01 -19.88
C ARG A 245 6.79 1.68 -19.52
N GLY A 246 6.01 2.08 -20.53
CA GLY A 246 4.84 2.94 -20.33
C GLY A 246 5.25 4.32 -19.78
N THR A 247 4.27 5.02 -19.18
CA THR A 247 4.48 6.34 -18.57
C THR A 247 3.99 6.32 -17.11
N PRO A 248 4.66 5.59 -16.21
CA PRO A 248 4.16 5.39 -14.85
C PRO A 248 4.03 6.70 -14.06
N GLY A 249 4.84 7.71 -14.38
CA GLY A 249 4.80 9.02 -13.72
C GLY A 249 3.75 10.00 -14.23
N LEU A 250 2.96 9.63 -15.25
CA LEU A 250 1.98 10.50 -15.89
C LEU A 250 1.06 11.18 -14.86
N GLY A 251 0.74 12.45 -15.09
CA GLY A 251 -0.22 13.22 -14.31
C GLY A 251 -1.68 12.78 -14.46
N GLY A 252 -2.50 13.14 -13.47
CA GLY A 252 -3.96 13.23 -13.63
C GLY A 252 -4.36 14.53 -14.34
N PRO A 253 -5.66 14.76 -14.61
CA PRO A 253 -6.15 15.93 -15.35
C PRO A 253 -5.70 17.31 -14.82
N ARG A 254 -5.43 17.43 -13.51
CA ARG A 254 -4.93 18.67 -12.88
C ARG A 254 -3.42 18.88 -13.05
N TRP A 255 -2.68 17.90 -13.58
CA TRP A 255 -1.23 17.95 -13.74
C TRP A 255 -0.81 17.58 -15.17
N VAL A 256 -0.26 18.55 -15.89
CA VAL A 256 0.26 18.38 -17.26
C VAL A 256 1.77 18.65 -17.35
N GLY A 257 2.45 18.69 -16.21
CA GLY A 257 3.89 18.95 -16.12
C GLY A 257 4.73 17.69 -16.26
N VAL A 258 5.80 17.62 -15.47
CA VAL A 258 6.74 16.50 -15.44
C VAL A 258 6.05 15.19 -15.03
N ASP A 259 6.30 14.11 -15.76
CA ASP A 259 5.88 12.74 -15.49
C ASP A 259 6.69 12.13 -14.34
N GLY A 260 6.59 12.70 -13.14
CA GLY A 260 7.39 12.29 -11.99
C GLY A 260 7.26 13.23 -10.81
N TYR A 261 8.32 13.30 -10.01
CA TYR A 261 8.45 14.22 -8.89
C TYR A 261 8.92 15.59 -9.36
N ASP A 262 8.13 16.63 -9.08
CA ASP A 262 8.40 18.01 -9.47
C ASP A 262 7.92 19.00 -8.40
N PRO A 263 8.66 20.09 -8.10
CA PRO A 263 8.25 21.07 -7.09
C PRO A 263 6.90 21.73 -7.36
N ALA A 264 6.52 21.98 -8.63
CA ALA A 264 5.22 22.53 -8.96
C ALA A 264 4.11 21.48 -8.80
N ARG A 265 4.40 20.19 -9.01
CA ARG A 265 3.47 19.08 -8.69
C ARG A 265 3.20 18.99 -7.19
N TRP A 266 4.25 19.14 -6.39
CA TRP A 266 4.14 19.22 -4.93
C TRP A 266 3.29 20.42 -4.48
N ALA A 267 3.47 21.59 -5.11
CA ALA A 267 2.65 22.76 -4.85
C ALA A 267 1.16 22.54 -5.17
N LEU A 268 0.86 21.86 -6.29
CA LEU A 268 -0.50 21.44 -6.62
C LEU A 268 -1.08 20.53 -5.51
N TRP A 269 -0.36 19.49 -5.08
CA TRP A 269 -0.83 18.60 -4.02
C TRP A 269 -1.14 19.33 -2.71
N LYS A 270 -0.28 20.27 -2.31
CA LYS A 270 -0.54 21.15 -1.14
C LYS A 270 -1.82 21.96 -1.30
N GLN A 271 -2.01 22.55 -2.49
CA GLN A 271 -3.22 23.31 -2.80
C GLN A 271 -4.46 22.42 -2.67
N VAL A 272 -4.45 21.21 -3.24
CA VAL A 272 -5.60 20.30 -3.21
C VAL A 272 -5.94 19.86 -1.79
N PHE A 273 -4.95 19.50 -0.96
CA PHE A 273 -5.23 19.20 0.45
C PHE A 273 -5.84 20.40 1.19
N THR A 274 -5.42 21.63 0.86
CA THR A 274 -5.98 22.85 1.44
C THR A 274 -7.43 23.07 1.00
N GLU A 275 -7.74 22.84 -0.28
CA GLU A 275 -9.11 22.86 -0.83
C GLU A 275 -10.02 21.88 -0.07
N VAL A 276 -9.57 20.62 0.07
CA VAL A 276 -10.30 19.56 0.78
C VAL A 276 -10.54 19.94 2.24
N ALA A 277 -9.51 20.38 2.96
CA ALA A 277 -9.64 20.79 4.36
C ALA A 277 -10.65 21.95 4.54
N ASN A 278 -10.68 22.90 3.60
CA ASN A 278 -11.61 24.02 3.63
C ASN A 278 -13.05 23.61 3.27
N GLU A 279 -13.24 22.61 2.40
CA GLU A 279 -14.55 22.03 2.10
C GLU A 279 -15.11 21.28 3.30
N GLU A 280 -14.31 20.43 3.94
CA GLU A 280 -14.70 19.70 5.15
C GLU A 280 -15.01 20.65 6.31
N GLY A 281 -14.16 21.66 6.52
CA GLY A 281 -14.39 22.69 7.55
C GLY A 281 -15.72 23.42 7.35
N ARG A 282 -16.07 23.78 6.11
CA ARG A 282 -17.36 24.41 5.77
C ARG A 282 -18.55 23.48 6.05
N LYS A 283 -18.44 22.19 5.71
CA LYS A 283 -19.47 21.17 6.02
C LYS A 283 -19.69 21.05 7.54
N ALA A 284 -18.62 21.08 8.34
CA ALA A 284 -18.72 21.00 9.80
C ALA A 284 -19.35 22.25 10.46
N THR A 285 -19.16 23.44 9.88
CA THR A 285 -19.66 24.71 10.45
C THR A 285 -21.08 25.09 10.04
N THR A 286 -21.70 24.38 9.09
CA THR A 286 -23.06 24.72 8.62
C THR A 286 -24.12 23.96 9.45
N PRO A 287 -24.95 24.62 10.26
CA PRO A 287 -25.99 23.93 11.02
C PRO A 287 -27.08 23.44 10.07
N HIS A 288 -27.20 22.12 9.89
CA HIS A 288 -28.29 21.50 9.15
C HIS A 288 -29.66 21.84 9.80
N ARG A 289 -30.35 22.85 9.25
CA ARG A 289 -31.80 22.96 9.33
C ARG A 289 -32.37 21.96 8.32
N PHE A 290 -32.84 20.81 8.79
CA PHE A 290 -34.17 20.21 8.53
C PHE A 290 -34.23 18.71 8.91
N SER A 291 -35.31 18.39 9.64
CA SER A 291 -35.96 17.09 9.89
C SER A 291 -35.19 15.89 10.49
N GLN A 292 -35.49 15.67 11.78
CA GLN A 292 -35.65 14.44 12.56
C GLN A 292 -35.17 13.09 11.99
N GLY A 293 -34.28 12.43 12.74
CA GLY A 293 -34.10 10.96 12.72
C GLY A 293 -32.69 10.51 13.13
N ARG A 294 -32.44 10.36 14.45
CA ARG A 294 -31.39 9.56 15.13
C ARG A 294 -30.00 9.31 14.45
N ARG A 295 -29.48 10.18 13.60
CA ARG A 295 -28.09 10.14 13.08
C ARG A 295 -27.26 11.28 13.68
N ARG A 296 -26.74 11.14 14.90
CA ARG A 296 -26.02 12.27 15.55
C ARG A 296 -24.68 11.99 16.22
N VAL A 297 -24.22 10.73 16.29
CA VAL A 297 -22.94 10.44 16.97
C VAL A 297 -21.84 10.01 16.00
N ASN A 298 -22.17 9.26 14.94
CA ASN A 298 -21.16 8.75 14.00
C ASN A 298 -20.65 9.80 13.00
N ASP A 299 -21.48 10.76 12.58
CA ASP A 299 -21.07 11.81 11.63
C ASP A 299 -20.01 12.77 12.22
N GLN A 300 -20.01 12.99 13.54
CA GLN A 300 -18.99 13.82 14.19
C GLN A 300 -17.63 13.12 14.32
N VAL A 301 -17.60 11.82 14.60
CA VAL A 301 -16.33 11.06 14.72
C VAL A 301 -15.64 10.92 13.35
N ARG A 302 -16.44 10.76 12.29
CA ARG A 302 -16.00 10.57 10.90
C ARG A 302 -15.30 11.79 10.30
N VAL A 303 -15.85 12.98 10.52
CA VAL A 303 -15.22 14.24 10.08
C VAL A 303 -13.93 14.50 10.86
N ILE A 304 -13.82 14.07 12.12
CA ILE A 304 -12.65 14.36 12.96
C ILE A 304 -11.40 13.57 12.56
N TYR A 305 -11.52 12.31 12.11
CA TYR A 305 -10.36 11.49 11.76
C TYR A 305 -9.71 11.92 10.43
N SER A 306 -10.47 12.05 9.34
CA SER A 306 -9.94 12.59 8.07
C SER A 306 -9.44 14.01 8.21
N PHE A 307 -10.18 14.89 8.93
CA PHE A 307 -9.77 16.28 9.12
C PHE A 307 -8.49 16.44 9.96
N LYS A 308 -8.30 15.60 11.00
CA LYS A 308 -7.09 15.63 11.83
C LYS A 308 -5.88 15.09 11.07
N VAL A 309 -6.05 14.05 10.24
CA VAL A 309 -4.98 13.52 9.39
C VAL A 309 -4.61 14.54 8.30
N ILE A 310 -5.58 15.11 7.58
CA ILE A 310 -5.34 16.12 6.53
C ILE A 310 -4.70 17.39 7.11
N ARG A 311 -5.15 17.88 8.28
CA ARG A 311 -4.50 19.02 8.95
C ARG A 311 -3.11 18.69 9.47
N CYS A 312 -2.87 17.47 9.97
CA CYS A 312 -1.53 17.03 10.32
C CYS A 312 -0.62 17.03 9.09
N SER A 313 -1.09 16.53 7.94
CA SER A 313 -0.37 16.60 6.67
C SER A 313 -0.04 18.05 6.31
N LEU A 314 -1.02 18.96 6.33
CA LEU A 314 -0.81 20.38 6.00
C LEU A 314 0.22 21.06 6.93
N ASN A 315 0.14 20.82 8.24
CA ASN A 315 1.12 21.34 9.19
C ASN A 315 2.55 20.80 8.93
N LEU A 316 2.66 19.57 8.40
CA LEU A 316 3.94 19.01 7.98
C LEU A 316 4.43 19.63 6.67
N PHE A 317 3.53 19.96 5.73
CA PHE A 317 3.88 20.70 4.52
C PHE A 317 4.40 22.11 4.84
N GLU A 318 3.74 22.86 5.73
CA GLU A 318 4.13 24.23 6.09
C GLU A 318 5.51 24.31 6.77
N LYS A 319 5.84 23.33 7.63
CA LYS A 319 7.18 23.26 8.24
C LYS A 319 8.30 23.01 7.25
N ARG A 320 7.99 22.46 6.07
CA ARG A 320 8.98 22.01 5.08
C ARG A 320 9.31 23.07 4.01
N ASP A 321 8.45 24.07 3.82
CA ASP A 321 8.74 25.20 2.92
C ASP A 321 9.80 26.18 3.48
N HIS A 322 10.27 25.94 4.71
CA HIS A 322 11.27 26.75 5.42
C HIS A 322 12.64 26.06 5.57
N LEU A 323 12.83 24.88 4.96
CA LEU A 323 14.10 24.13 4.90
C LEU A 323 14.63 24.14 3.47
#